data_AF-A0A831SY55-F1
#
_entry.id   AF-A0A831SY55-F1
#
_cell.length_a   1.000
_cell.length_b   1.000
_cell.length_c   1.000
_cell.angle_alpha   90.00
_cell.angle_beta   90.00
_cell.angle_gamma   90.00
#
_symmetry.space_group_name_H-M   'P 1'
#
loop_
_entity.id
_entity.type
_entity.pdbx_description
1 polymer ?
#
loop_
_entity_poly.entity_id
_entity_poly.type
_entity_poly.pdbx_seq_one_letter_code
_entity_poly.pdbx_strand_id
1 'polypeptide(L)' 'MNLEINEEERAFLLSALGQYLSELRGEIRHTDDHEFKRILKKNQDIVRSLQSKLGEAQAQASSQR' A
#
# COMPACT_ATOMS: atom_id res chain seq x y z
N MET A 1 2.19 18.08 9.53
CA MET A 1 3.11 17.97 8.38
C MET A 1 2.29 17.42 7.23
N ASN A 2 2.00 18.24 6.22
CA ASN A 2 1.34 17.77 5.00
C ASN A 2 2.42 17.40 4.00
N LEU A 3 2.37 16.16 3.52
CA LEU A 3 3.24 15.69 2.45
C LEU A 3 2.53 15.99 1.13
N GLU A 4 3.09 16.88 0.33
CA GLU A 4 2.64 17.12 -1.04
C GLU A 4 3.28 16.05 -1.93
N ILE A 5 2.46 15.37 -2.73
CA ILE A 5 2.90 14.27 -3.58
C ILE A 5 2.35 14.53 -4.98
N ASN A 6 3.24 14.67 -5.95
CA ASN A 6 2.87 14.88 -7.35
C ASN A 6 2.37 13.58 -8.01
N GLU A 7 1.96 13.66 -9.27
CA GLU A 7 1.37 12.53 -10.00
C GLU A 7 2.38 11.39 -10.25
N GLU A 8 3.62 11.73 -10.57
CA GLU A 8 4.70 10.76 -10.81
C GLU A 8 5.10 10.03 -9.51
N GLU A 9 5.32 10.78 -8.43
CA GLU A 9 5.62 10.24 -7.10
C GLU A 9 4.48 9.34 -6.61
N ARG A 10 3.22 9.75 -6.85
CA ARG A 10 2.06 8.94 -6.50
C ARG A 10 1.99 7.65 -7.30
N ALA A 11 2.18 7.70 -8.62
CA ALA A 11 2.19 6.52 -9.46
C ALA A 11 3.31 5.55 -9.05
N PHE A 12 4.49 6.09 -8.76
CA PHE A 12 5.61 5.32 -8.22
C PHE A 12 5.27 4.64 -6.89
N LEU A 13 4.70 5.39 -5.93
CA LEU A 13 4.30 4.85 -4.63
C LEU A 13 3.22 3.78 -4.76
N LEU A 14 2.19 3.98 -5.60
CA LEU A 14 1.15 2.98 -5.84
C LEU A 14 1.72 1.69 -6.42
N SER A 15 2.67 1.80 -7.36
CA SER A 15 3.38 0.65 -7.93
C SER A 15 4.19 -0.10 -6.87
N ALA A 16 4.99 0.63 -6.07
CA ALA A 16 5.80 0.05 -5.01
C ALA A 16 4.96 -0.65 -3.93
N LEU A 17 3.85 -0.02 -3.48
CA LEU A 17 2.92 -0.61 -2.52
C LEU A 17 2.24 -1.87 -3.08
N GLY A 18 1.88 -1.86 -4.37
CA GLY A 18 1.31 -3.02 -5.06
C GLY A 18 2.28 -4.20 -5.12
N GLN A 19 3.54 -3.95 -5.46
CA GLN A 19 4.59 -4.96 -5.47
C GLN A 19 4.81 -5.56 -4.07
N TYR A 20 4.93 -4.71 -3.06
CA TYR A 20 5.12 -5.15 -1.68
C TYR A 20 3.94 -5.98 -1.15
N LEU A 21 2.70 -5.66 -1.53
CA LEU A 21 1.52 -6.48 -1.20
C LEU A 21 1.57 -7.87 -1.85
N SER A 22 2.12 -7.98 -3.05
CA SER A 22 2.30 -9.25 -3.75
C SER A 22 3.30 -10.13 -2.99
N GLU A 23 4.43 -9.55 -2.58
CA GLU A 23 5.48 -10.22 -1.81
C GLU A 23 4.97 -10.67 -0.44
N LEU A 24 4.31 -9.78 0.31
CA LEU A 24 3.68 -10.12 1.60
C LEU A 24 2.68 -11.28 1.48
N ARG A 25 1.93 -11.36 0.38
CA ARG A 25 0.99 -12.47 0.16
C ARG A 25 1.74 -13.79 0.01
N GLY A 26 2.86 -13.79 -0.71
CA GLY A 26 3.75 -14.93 -0.83
C GLY A 26 4.33 -15.33 0.52
N GLU A 27 4.85 -14.36 1.28
CA GLU A 27 5.47 -14.61 2.59
C GLU A 27 4.48 -15.15 3.62
N ILE A 28 3.27 -14.57 3.70
CA ILE A 28 2.18 -15.06 4.56
C ILE A 28 1.83 -16.51 4.23
N ARG A 29 1.80 -16.87 2.94
CA ARG A 29 1.48 -18.23 2.51
C ARG A 29 2.55 -19.24 2.95
N HIS A 30 3.82 -18.85 2.95
CA HIS A 30 4.94 -19.74 3.27
C HIS A 30 5.40 -19.67 4.74
N THR A 31 4.82 -18.78 5.55
CA THR A 31 5.16 -18.66 6.97
C THR A 31 4.33 -19.63 7.79
N ASP A 32 4.96 -20.49 8.59
CA ASP A 32 4.24 -21.37 9.54
C ASP A 32 4.14 -20.77 10.95
N ASP A 33 5.07 -19.90 11.33
CA ASP A 33 5.03 -19.20 12.60
C ASP A 33 3.81 -18.27 12.69
N HIS A 34 2.92 -18.56 13.64
CA HIS A 34 1.66 -17.84 13.83
C HIS A 34 1.85 -16.39 14.29
N GLU A 35 2.86 -16.10 15.11
CA GLU A 35 3.16 -14.75 15.58
C GLU A 35 3.75 -13.91 14.44
N PHE A 36 4.69 -14.48 13.70
CA PHE A 36 5.27 -13.81 12.54
C PHE A 36 4.22 -13.57 11.45
N LYS A 37 3.37 -14.56 11.16
CA LYS A 37 2.23 -14.41 10.23
C LYS A 37 1.27 -13.30 10.67
N ARG A 38 1.10 -13.05 11.97
CA ARG A 38 0.29 -11.95 12.51
C ARG A 38 0.90 -10.59 12.17
N ILE A 39 2.22 -10.46 12.28
CA ILE A 39 2.96 -9.26 11.91
C ILE A 39 2.83 -9.00 10.40
N LEU A 40 3.02 -10.02 9.56
CA LEU A 40 2.88 -9.89 8.11
C LEU A 40 1.47 -9.43 7.69
N LYS A 41 0.42 -9.96 8.33
CA LYS A 41 -0.96 -9.51 8.10
C LYS A 41 -1.18 -8.06 8.52
N LYS A 42 -0.64 -7.65 9.67
CA LYS A 42 -0.69 -6.25 10.11
C LYS A 42 -0.01 -5.33 9.09
N ASN A 43 1.14 -5.72 8.56
CA ASN A 43 1.84 -4.96 7.52
C ASN A 43 1.00 -4.89 6.24
N GLN A 44 0.38 -5.99 5.83
CA GLN A 44 -0.54 -6.01 4.69
C GLN A 44 -1.69 -5.01 4.86
N ASP A 45 -2.29 -4.93 6.05
CA ASP A 45 -3.39 -3.99 6.33
C ASP A 45 -2.92 -2.53 6.29
N ILE A 46 -1.73 -2.22 6.82
CA ILE A 46 -1.13 -0.89 6.74
C ILE A 46 -0.92 -0.48 5.28
N VAL A 47 -0.36 -1.36 4.46
CA VAL A 47 -0.06 -1.07 3.05
C VAL A 47 -1.33 -0.88 2.24
N ARG A 48 -2.37 -1.70 2.47
CA ARG A 48 -3.70 -1.51 1.87
C ARG A 48 -4.31 -0.16 2.25
N SER A 49 -4.19 0.24 3.53
CA SER A 49 -4.66 1.54 4.00
C SER A 49 -3.95 2.70 3.30
N LEU A 50 -2.64 2.60 3.13
CA LEU A 50 -1.84 3.60 2.39
C LEU A 50 -2.25 3.69 0.92
N GLN A 51 -2.43 2.54 0.27
CA GLN A 51 -2.83 2.48 -1.14
C GLN A 51 -4.22 3.11 -1.36
N SER A 52 -5.19 2.84 -0.46
CA SER A 52 -6.53 3.47 -0.52
C SER A 52 -6.43 4.99 -0.40
N LYS A 53 -5.70 5.50 0.59
CA LYS A 53 -5.53 6.94 0.81
C LYS A 53 -4.88 7.63 -0.39
N LEU A 54 -3.89 6.99 -1.01
CA LEU A 54 -3.23 7.51 -2.20
C LEU A 54 -4.14 7.48 -3.44
N GLY A 55 -4.96 6.44 -3.58
CA GLY A 55 -5.94 6.32 -4.67
C GLY A 55 -7.11 7.31 -4.54
N GLU A 56 -7.65 7.50 -3.34
CA GLU A 56 -8.70 8.50 -3.08
C GLU A 56 -8.23 9.92 -3.41
N ALA A 57 -7.01 10.26 -3.00
CA ALA A 57 -6.40 11.55 -3.34
C ALA A 57 -6.15 11.71 -4.86
N GLN A 58 -5.98 10.61 -5.61
CA GLN A 58 -5.93 10.66 -7.08
C GLN A 58 -7.31 10.97 -7.68
N ALA A 59 -8.35 10.27 -7.24
CA ALA A 59 -9.72 10.45 -7.74
C ALA A 59 -10.24 11.88 -7.50
N GLN A 60 -9.88 12.49 -6.36
CA GLN A 60 -10.20 13.88 -6.05
C GLN A 60 -9.47 14.86 -6.98
N ALA A 61 -8.19 14.63 -7.28
CA ALA A 61 -7.42 15.46 -8.21
C ALA A 61 -7.95 15.37 -9.66
N SER A 62 -8.45 14.20 -10.07
CA SER A 62 -9.04 14.00 -11.40
C SER A 62 -10.44 14.57 -11.55
N SER A 63 -11.21 14.71 -10.46
CA SER A 63 -12.59 15.25 -10.49
C SER A 63 -12.66 16.79 -10.48
N GLN A 64 -11.53 17.47 -10.28
CA GLN A 64 -11.43 18.94 -10.26
C GLN A 64 -10.90 19.53 -11.59
N ARG A 65 -10.68 18.69 -12.60
CA ARG A 65 -10.29 19.08 -13.97
C ARG A 65 -11.45 18.87 -14.92
#